data_AF-A0A165EKG1-F1
#
_entry.id   AF-A0A165EKG1-F1
#
_cell.length_a   1.000
_cell.length_b   1.000
_cell.length_c   1.000
_cell.angle_alpha   90.00
_cell.angle_beta   90.00
_cell.angle_gamma   90.00
#
_symmetry.space_group_name_H-M   'P 1'
#
loop_
_entity.id
_entity.type
_entity.pdbx_description
1 polymer ?
#
loop_
_entity_poly.entity_id
_entity_poly.type
_entity_poly.pdbx_seq_one_letter_code
_entity_poly.pdbx_strand_id
1 'polypeptide(L)' 'FRNLHIDDQITLIQYSWMSLMVFGLGWRSYKHVSGQMLYFAPDLILN' A
#
# COMPACT_ATOMS: atom_id res chain seq x y z
N PHE A 1 7.88 -2.92 15.55
CA PHE A 1 7.09 -4.13 15.22
C PHE A 1 7.49 -5.32 16.08
N ARG A 2 8.71 -5.86 15.99
CA ARG A 2 9.09 -7.10 16.69
C ARG A 2 9.00 -7.10 18.22
N ASN A 3 9.06 -5.92 18.86
CA ASN A 3 8.95 -5.78 20.32
C ASN A 3 7.51 -5.58 20.83
N LEU A 4 6.51 -5.53 19.94
CA LEU A 4 5.10 -5.43 20.32
C LEU A 4 4.52 -6.83 20.57
N HIS A 5 3.51 -6.92 21.44
CA HIS A 5 2.73 -8.15 21.53
C HIS A 5 2.12 -8.50 20.17
N ILE A 6 1.96 -9.81 19.93
CA ILE A 6 1.46 -10.30 18.64
C ILE A 6 0.07 -9.73 18.32
N ASP A 7 -0.78 -9.58 19.32
CA ASP A 7 -2.13 -9.00 19.17
C ASP A 7 -2.07 -7.53 18.76
N ASP A 8 -1.12 -6.76 19.31
CA ASP A 8 -0.93 -5.36 18.93
C ASP A 8 -0.37 -5.24 17.51
N GLN A 9 0.52 -6.16 17.10
CA GLN A 9 1.01 -6.22 15.72
C GLN A 9 -0.13 -6.53 14.73
N ILE A 10 -0.96 -7.52 15.05
CA ILE A 10 -2.13 -7.89 14.24
C ILE A 10 -3.09 -6.71 14.17
N THR A 11 -3.39 -6.07 15.29
CA THR A 11 -4.27 -4.90 15.40
C THR A 11 -3.76 -3.74 14.55
N LEU A 12 -2.47 -3.41 14.65
CA LEU A 12 -1.85 -2.36 13.84
C LEU A 12 -2.00 -2.64 12.34
N ILE A 13 -1.76 -3.87 11.89
CA ILE A 13 -1.92 -4.24 10.47
C ILE A 13 -3.40 -4.15 10.07
N GLN A 14 -4.31 -4.69 10.87
CA GLN A 14 -5.76 -4.67 10.60
C GLN A 14 -6.36 -3.26 10.52
N TYR A 15 -5.82 -2.29 11.24
CA TYR A 15 -6.26 -0.89 11.13
C TYR A 15 -5.54 -0.13 10.02
N SER A 16 -4.30 -0.48 9.69
CA SER A 16 -3.47 0.30 8.75
C SER A 16 -3.45 -0.24 7.32
N TRP A 17 -3.94 -1.47 7.07
CA TRP A 17 -3.73 -2.16 5.78
C TRP A 17 -4.20 -1.35 4.57
N MET A 18 -5.41 -0.76 4.61
CA MET A 18 -5.91 0.04 3.48
C MET A 18 -5.03 1.27 3.21
N SER A 19 -4.65 1.98 4.26
CA SER A 19 -3.78 3.15 4.16
C SER A 19 -2.41 2.77 3.58
N LEU A 20 -1.83 1.65 4.02
CA LEU A 20 -0.56 1.13 3.49
C LEU A 20 -0.67 0.73 2.01
N MET A 21 -1.76 0.05 1.64
CA MET A 21 -2.01 -0.40 0.27
C MET A 21 -2.23 0.79 -0.68
N VAL A 22 -3.01 1.79 -0.28
CA VAL A 22 -3.26 3.01 -1.07
C VAL A 22 -1.99 3.86 -1.17
N PHE A 23 -1.23 4.00 -0.10
CA PHE A 23 0.04 4.73 -0.14
C PHE A 23 1.05 4.03 -1.07
N GLY A 24 1.18 2.70 -0.98
CA GLY A 24 2.02 1.92 -1.89
C GLY A 24 1.57 2.03 -3.35
N LEU A 25 0.26 2.01 -3.60
CA LEU A 25 -0.32 2.21 -4.92
C LEU A 25 0.01 3.61 -5.48
N GLY A 26 -0.15 4.66 -4.67
CA GLY A 26 0.19 6.03 -5.03
C GLY A 26 1.68 6.19 -5.34
N TRP A 27 2.55 5.59 -4.54
CA TRP A 27 4.00 5.59 -4.79
C TRP A 27 4.35 4.91 -6.11
N ARG A 28 3.80 3.73 -6.38
CA ARG A 28 4.02 3.02 -7.66
C ARG A 28 3.50 3.83 -8.85
N SER A 29 2.31 4.42 -8.71
CA SER A 29 1.69 5.27 -9.74
C SER A 29 2.55 6.49 -10.05
N TYR A 30 3.08 7.14 -9.02
CA TYR A 30 4.02 8.26 -9.17
C TYR A 30 5.32 7.83 -9.87
N LYS A 31 5.89 6.68 -9.50
CA LYS A 31 7.16 6.21 -10.07
C LYS A 31 7.07 5.65 -11.48
N HIS A 32 6.02 4.89 -11.82
CA HIS A 32 5.94 4.15 -13.09
C HIS A 32 5.10 4.82 -14.17
N VAL A 33 4.15 5.67 -13.80
CA VAL A 33 3.21 6.32 -14.74
C VAL A 33 3.02 7.81 -14.45
N SER A 34 3.99 8.43 -13.75
CA SER A 34 3.98 9.87 -13.38
C SER A 34 2.69 10.35 -12.68
N GLY A 35 1.93 9.43 -12.07
CA GLY A 35 0.65 9.75 -11.42
C GLY A 35 -0.51 10.01 -12.39
N GLN A 36 -0.34 9.75 -13.69
CA GLN A 36 -1.42 9.89 -14.68
C GLN A 36 -2.39 8.70 -14.66
N MET A 37 -1.93 7.54 -14.19
CA MET A 37 -2.70 6.30 -14.12
C MET A 37 -2.47 5.62 -12.77
N LEU A 38 -3.41 4.79 -12.32
CA LEU A 38 -3.29 3.99 -11.11
C LEU A 38 -2.57 2.68 -11.43
N TYR A 39 -1.32 2.56 -10.94
CA TYR A 39 -0.46 1.39 -11.16
C TYR A 39 -0.65 0.35 -10.04
N PHE A 40 -1.64 -0.55 -10.21
CA PHE A 40 -1.89 -1.64 -9.26
C PHE A 40 -0.79 -2.69 -9.30
N ALA A 41 -0.41 -3.10 -10.50
CA ALA A 41 0.66 -4.04 -10.80
C ALA A 41 1.22 -3.74 -12.20
N PRO A 42 2.41 -4.26 -12.58
CA PRO A 42 2.93 -4.14 -13.95
C PRO A 42 1.95 -4.59 -15.03
N ASP A 43 1.14 -5.60 -14.73
CA ASP A 43 0.16 -6.16 -15.67
C ASP A 43 -1.25 -5.53 -15.52
N LEU A 44 -1.47 -4.65 -14.53
CA LEU A 44 -2.76 -4.03 -14.24
C LEU A 44 -2.62 -2.54 -13.93
N ILE A 45 -2.78 -1.72 -14.96
CA ILE A 45 -2.74 -0.26 -14.91
C ILE A 45 -4.15 0.24 -15.28
N LEU A 46 -4.75 1.06 -14.42
CA LEU A 46 -6.04 1.68 -14.66
C LEU A 46 -5.84 3.16 -15.01
N ASN A 47 -6.52 3.64 -16.04
CA ASN A 47 -6.51 5.05 -16.49
C ASN A 47 -7.77 5.77 -16.02
#